data_AF-A0A3R7WFM1-F1
#
_entry.id   AF-A0A3R7WFM1-F1
#
_cell.length_a   1.000
_cell.length_b   1.000
_cell.length_c   1.000
_cell.angle_alpha   90.00
_cell.angle_beta   90.00
_cell.angle_gamma   90.00
#
_symmetry.space_group_name_H-M   'P 1'
#
loop_
_entity.id
_entity.type
_entity.pdbx_description
1 polymer ?
#
loop_
_entity_poly.entity_id
_entity_poly.type
_entity_poly.pdbx_seq_one_letter_code
_entity_poly.pdbx_strand_id
1 'polypeptide(L)'
;MSPDSSTPGNTPGSAPGDDYNFAYLDEQTKRMIRRALLKALAVPGYQVPFASREMPMPYGWGTGGVQVTAACLMPDDCLKVIDQGADDTTNAVSIRRFFQRTAGVATTEATGEASIIQTRHRIPETPLSEGQILVYQV
;
A
#
# COMPACT_ATOMS: atom_id res chain seq x y z
N MET A 1 -17.57 48.76 -25.35
CA MET A 1 -16.50 47.75 -25.43
C MET A 1 -16.30 47.21 -24.02
N SER A 2 -17.06 46.17 -23.68
CA SER A 2 -16.99 45.45 -22.42
C SER A 2 -17.08 43.98 -22.77
N PRO A 3 -16.08 43.14 -22.47
CA PRO A 3 -16.23 41.71 -22.64
C PRO A 3 -16.84 41.13 -21.36
N ASP A 4 -17.95 40.45 -21.58
CA ASP A 4 -18.59 39.51 -20.67
C ASP A 4 -17.66 38.29 -20.51
N SER A 5 -17.22 37.98 -19.29
CA SER A 5 -16.43 36.78 -18.99
C SER A 5 -17.15 35.96 -17.93
N SER A 6 -17.96 35.02 -18.41
CA SER A 6 -18.54 33.93 -17.64
C SER A 6 -17.45 33.04 -17.03
N THR A 7 -17.25 33.17 -15.72
CA THR A 7 -16.48 32.21 -14.92
C THR A 7 -17.34 30.97 -14.67
N PRO A 8 -16.91 29.74 -14.99
CA PRO A 8 -17.64 28.55 -14.56
C PRO A 8 -17.49 28.38 -13.05
N GLY A 9 -18.62 28.16 -12.38
CA GLY A 9 -18.74 28.07 -10.93
C GLY A 9 -17.85 26.98 -10.31
N ASN A 10 -17.25 27.36 -9.18
CA ASN A 10 -16.60 26.45 -8.26
C ASN A 10 -17.67 25.60 -7.55
N THR A 11 -17.69 24.30 -7.80
CA THR A 11 -18.56 23.35 -7.09
C THR A 11 -18.06 23.17 -5.65
N PRO A 12 -18.91 23.30 -4.61
CA PRO A 12 -18.49 23.14 -3.24
C PRO A 12 -18.53 21.65 -2.83
N GLY A 13 -17.45 21.12 -2.27
CA GLY A 13 -17.51 19.91 -1.45
C GLY A 13 -16.29 18.99 -1.50
N SER A 14 -15.22 19.33 -0.78
CA SER A 14 -14.28 18.34 -0.23
C SER A 14 -13.85 18.80 1.15
N ALA A 15 -14.10 17.98 2.17
CA ALA A 15 -13.59 18.22 3.52
C ALA A 15 -12.05 18.20 3.52
N PRO A 16 -11.38 18.94 4.42
CA PRO A 16 -9.92 18.98 4.45
C PRO A 16 -9.39 17.66 5.01
N GLY A 17 -8.93 16.77 4.13
CA GLY A 17 -8.48 15.43 4.49
C GLY A 17 -7.55 14.84 3.43
N ASP A 18 -6.35 15.42 3.34
CA ASP A 18 -5.16 15.00 2.60
C ASP A 18 -5.26 14.66 1.09
N ASP A 19 -4.64 15.50 0.26
CA ASP A 19 -4.41 15.30 -1.20
C ASP A 19 -3.34 14.22 -1.51
N TYR A 20 -3.47 12.99 -0.99
CA TYR A 20 -2.57 11.91 -1.38
C TYR A 20 -3.11 11.12 -2.58
N ASN A 21 -2.21 10.65 -3.46
CA ASN A 21 -2.56 9.61 -4.42
C ASN A 21 -3.00 8.35 -3.66
N PHE A 22 -3.85 7.52 -4.28
CA PHE A 22 -4.25 6.24 -3.69
C PHE A 22 -3.03 5.44 -3.23
N ALA A 23 -3.02 4.98 -1.98
CA ALA A 23 -1.90 4.28 -1.37
C ALA A 23 -0.58 5.11 -1.33
N TYR A 24 -0.70 6.44 -1.23
CA TYR A 24 0.36 7.44 -1.05
C TYR A 24 1.30 7.67 -2.24
N LEU A 25 1.78 6.61 -2.89
CA LEU A 25 2.76 6.72 -3.98
C LEU A 25 2.14 7.31 -5.25
N ASP A 26 2.92 8.13 -5.96
CA ASP A 26 2.58 8.56 -7.31
C ASP A 26 2.62 7.40 -8.32
N GLU A 27 1.91 7.57 -9.44
CA GLU A 27 1.79 6.52 -10.47
C GLU A 27 3.11 6.20 -11.17
N GLN A 28 4.06 7.14 -11.22
CA GLN A 28 5.37 6.89 -11.82
C GLN A 28 6.18 5.90 -10.95
N THR A 29 6.15 6.12 -9.63
CA THR A 29 6.82 5.31 -8.63
C THR A 29 6.18 3.92 -8.58
N LYS A 30 4.85 3.82 -8.52
CA LYS A 30 4.15 2.53 -8.61
C LYS A 30 4.50 1.79 -9.89
N ARG A 31 4.49 2.46 -11.05
CA ARG A 31 4.86 1.85 -12.34
C ARG A 31 6.29 1.30 -12.32
N MET A 32 7.21 2.03 -11.70
CA MET A 32 8.60 1.59 -11.56
C MET A 32 8.71 0.34 -10.67
N ILE A 33 8.06 0.33 -9.50
CA ILE A 33 8.01 -0.82 -8.60
C ILE A 33 7.36 -2.02 -9.30
N ARG A 34 6.22 -1.84 -9.96
CA ARG A 34 5.53 -2.90 -10.72
C ARG A 34 6.44 -3.55 -11.77
N ARG A 35 7.24 -2.77 -12.51
CA ARG A 35 8.24 -3.32 -13.44
C ARG A 35 9.34 -4.10 -12.73
N ALA A 36 9.78 -3.66 -11.55
CA ALA A 36 10.76 -4.40 -10.76
C ALA A 36 10.17 -5.73 -10.26
N LEU A 37 8.92 -5.73 -9.79
CA LEU A 37 8.20 -6.94 -9.37
C LEU A 37 8.05 -7.94 -10.52
N LEU A 38 7.68 -7.49 -11.72
CA LEU A 38 7.60 -8.37 -12.90
C LEU A 38 8.95 -9.02 -13.24
N LYS A 39 10.07 -8.30 -13.08
CA LYS A 39 11.40 -8.89 -13.24
C LYS A 39 11.72 -9.90 -12.14
N ALA A 40 11.34 -9.62 -10.90
CA ALA A 40 11.57 -10.51 -9.76
C ALA A 40 10.78 -11.82 -9.91
N LEU A 41 9.57 -11.76 -10.46
CA LEU A 41 8.77 -12.94 -10.80
C LEU A 41 9.41 -13.75 -11.94
N ALA A 42 9.99 -13.08 -12.94
CA ALA A 42 10.65 -13.75 -14.06
C ALA A 42 11.99 -14.41 -13.68
N VAL A 43 12.64 -13.95 -12.60
CA VAL A 43 13.91 -14.50 -12.10
C VAL A 43 13.83 -14.73 -10.59
N PRO A 44 13.20 -15.84 -10.15
CA PRO A 44 12.99 -16.12 -8.73
C PRO A 44 14.30 -16.12 -7.93
N GLY A 45 14.30 -15.40 -6.80
CA GLY A 45 15.47 -15.29 -5.90
C GLY A 45 16.48 -14.19 -6.28
N TYR A 46 16.37 -13.59 -7.48
CA TYR A 46 17.21 -12.45 -7.84
C TYR A 46 16.71 -11.15 -7.17
N GLN A 47 17.63 -10.45 -6.52
CA GLN A 47 17.35 -9.16 -5.86
C GLN A 47 17.30 -8.05 -6.92
N VAL A 48 16.09 -7.74 -7.40
CA VAL A 48 15.89 -6.66 -8.36
C VAL A 48 16.01 -5.31 -7.65
N PRO A 49 16.96 -4.45 -8.02
CA PRO A 49 17.05 -3.10 -7.45
C PRO A 49 15.86 -2.25 -7.93
N PHE A 50 15.30 -1.46 -7.03
CA PHE A 50 14.31 -0.43 -7.36
C PHE A 50 14.56 0.83 -6.53
N ALA A 51 14.20 1.99 -7.07
CA ALA A 51 14.42 3.27 -6.40
C ALA A 51 13.35 3.50 -5.33
N SER A 52 13.71 3.30 -4.06
CA SER A 52 12.83 3.62 -2.92
C SER A 52 12.53 5.12 -2.86
N ARG A 53 11.35 5.45 -2.36
CA ARG A 53 10.98 6.80 -1.93
C ARG A 53 11.00 6.92 -0.41
N GLU A 54 11.07 8.15 0.06
CA GLU A 54 10.83 8.45 1.47
C GLU A 54 9.36 8.15 1.79
N MET A 55 9.14 7.48 2.92
CA MET A 55 7.82 7.12 3.40
C MET A 55 7.61 7.79 4.76
N PRO A 56 6.38 8.19 5.12
CA PRO A 56 6.08 8.81 6.40
C PRO A 56 6.02 7.77 7.52
N MET A 57 7.11 7.02 7.67
CA MET A 57 7.30 5.92 8.61
C MET A 57 8.70 6.06 9.24
N PRO A 58 8.89 5.73 10.52
CA PRO A 58 10.22 5.76 11.11
C PRO A 58 11.19 4.80 10.39
N TYR A 59 12.47 5.16 10.36
CA TYR A 59 13.52 4.29 9.80
C TYR A 59 13.52 2.91 10.49
N GLY A 60 13.64 1.84 9.70
CA GLY A 60 13.63 0.45 10.18
C GLY A 60 12.25 -0.23 10.25
N TRP A 61 11.17 0.47 9.85
CA TRP A 61 9.79 -0.06 9.90
C TRP A 61 9.34 -0.75 8.60
N GLY A 62 10.30 -1.27 7.82
CA GLY A 62 10.01 -2.06 6.62
C GLY A 62 9.39 -1.25 5.47
N THR A 63 9.93 -0.07 5.19
CA THR A 63 9.46 0.85 4.13
C THR A 63 9.45 0.22 2.73
N GLY A 64 10.33 -0.75 2.47
CA GLY A 64 10.32 -1.53 1.23
C GLY A 64 9.03 -2.34 1.07
N GLY A 65 8.61 -3.05 2.12
CA GLY A 65 7.35 -3.79 2.13
C GLY A 65 6.14 -2.88 1.97
N VAL A 66 6.13 -1.71 2.63
CA VAL A 66 5.05 -0.71 2.46
C VAL A 66 4.97 -0.23 1.01
N GLN A 67 6.09 0.03 0.35
CA GLN A 67 6.09 0.48 -1.04
C GLN A 67 5.62 -0.61 -2.02
N VAL A 68 6.00 -1.87 -1.78
CA VAL A 68 5.51 -3.01 -2.56
C VAL A 68 4.00 -3.17 -2.38
N THR A 69 3.51 -3.14 -1.13
CA THR A 69 2.06 -3.18 -0.84
C THR A 69 1.34 -2.04 -1.56
N ALA A 70 1.82 -0.80 -1.45
CA ALA A 70 1.23 0.36 -2.11
C ALA A 70 1.17 0.24 -3.65
N ALA A 71 2.14 -0.45 -4.26
CA ALA A 71 2.17 -0.68 -5.70
C ALA A 71 1.25 -1.82 -6.16
N CYS A 72 0.96 -2.79 -5.28
CA CYS A 72 0.08 -3.93 -5.56
C CYS A 72 -1.39 -3.66 -5.24
N LEU A 73 -1.66 -2.81 -4.26
CA LEU A 73 -3.01 -2.54 -3.73
C LEU A 73 -3.97 -2.04 -4.82
N MET A 74 -5.21 -2.50 -4.73
CA MET A 74 -6.38 -2.11 -5.51
C MET A 74 -7.51 -1.63 -4.58
N PRO A 75 -8.48 -0.83 -5.05
CA PRO A 75 -9.53 -0.25 -4.18
C PRO A 75 -10.44 -1.28 -3.48
N ASP A 76 -10.61 -2.45 -4.06
CA ASP A 76 -11.44 -3.56 -3.58
C ASP A 76 -10.68 -4.58 -2.72
N ASP A 77 -9.37 -4.35 -2.49
CA ASP A 77 -8.56 -5.23 -1.65
C ASP A 77 -8.96 -5.18 -0.16
N CYS A 78 -8.71 -6.30 0.52
CA CYS A 78 -8.76 -6.41 1.97
C CYS A 78 -7.35 -6.67 2.50
N LEU A 79 -6.82 -5.72 3.27
CA LEU A 79 -5.45 -5.73 3.76
C LEU A 79 -5.36 -6.31 5.18
N LYS A 80 -4.50 -7.32 5.36
CA LYS A 80 -4.02 -7.76 6.67
C LYS A 80 -2.57 -7.33 6.86
N VAL A 81 -2.22 -6.87 8.06
CA VAL A 81 -0.85 -6.51 8.40
C VAL A 81 -0.46 -7.15 9.73
N ILE A 82 0.66 -7.88 9.74
CA ILE A 82 1.18 -8.55 10.93
C ILE A 82 2.67 -8.23 11.13
N ASP A 83 3.11 -8.11 12.39
CA ASP A 83 4.52 -8.09 12.79
C ASP A 83 4.69 -9.12 13.91
N GLN A 84 5.72 -9.98 13.80
CA GLN A 84 5.91 -11.14 14.70
C GLN A 84 4.72 -12.11 14.74
N GLY A 85 3.84 -12.05 13.73
CA GLY A 85 2.61 -12.85 13.68
C GLY A 85 1.41 -12.22 14.40
N ALA A 86 1.53 -10.98 14.90
CA ALA A 86 0.48 -10.28 15.61
C ALA A 86 0.03 -9.00 14.87
N ASP A 87 -1.29 -8.78 14.84
CA ASP A 87 -1.96 -7.66 14.16
C ASP A 87 -1.95 -6.36 14.98
N ASP A 88 -1.72 -6.44 16.28
CA ASP A 88 -1.87 -5.35 17.27
C ASP A 88 -0.53 -4.72 17.69
N THR A 89 0.59 -5.18 17.13
CA THR A 89 1.89 -4.53 17.33
C THR A 89 1.89 -3.10 16.79
N THR A 90 2.72 -2.24 17.36
CA THR A 90 2.81 -0.83 16.95
C THR A 90 3.08 -0.67 15.46
N ASN A 91 3.96 -1.50 14.89
CA ASN A 91 4.29 -1.47 13.47
C ASN A 91 3.11 -1.92 12.59
N ALA A 92 2.47 -3.05 12.92
CA ALA A 92 1.32 -3.55 12.18
C ALA A 92 0.14 -2.56 12.22
N VAL A 93 -0.17 -2.01 13.39
CA VAL A 93 -1.22 -0.99 13.58
C VAL A 93 -0.90 0.28 12.80
N SER A 94 0.36 0.74 12.83
CA SER A 94 0.79 1.95 12.11
C SER A 94 0.63 1.80 10.59
N ILE A 95 1.10 0.69 10.02
CA ILE A 95 1.01 0.41 8.59
C ILE A 95 -0.45 0.22 8.16
N ARG A 96 -1.25 -0.51 8.95
CA ARG A 96 -2.68 -0.70 8.67
C ARG A 96 -3.41 0.64 8.64
N ARG A 97 -3.22 1.49 9.67
CA ARG A 97 -3.82 2.84 9.72
C ARG A 97 -3.35 3.73 8.58
N PHE A 98 -2.09 3.61 8.18
CA PHE A 98 -1.55 4.34 7.03
C PHE A 98 -2.31 4.00 5.74
N PHE A 99 -2.54 2.72 5.45
CA PHE A 99 -3.31 2.34 4.24
C PHE A 99 -4.81 2.62 4.38
N GLN A 100 -5.39 2.50 5.57
CA GLN A 100 -6.77 2.96 5.80
C GLN A 100 -6.92 4.44 5.46
N ARG A 101 -5.96 5.29 5.87
CA ARG A 101 -5.99 6.74 5.59
C ARG A 101 -5.70 7.08 4.14
N THR A 102 -4.73 6.41 3.51
CA THR A 102 -4.21 6.80 2.18
C THR A 102 -4.86 6.05 1.01
N ALA A 103 -5.51 4.93 1.27
CA ALA A 103 -6.16 4.11 0.24
C ALA A 103 -7.64 3.80 0.55
N GLY A 104 -8.08 3.90 1.80
CA GLY A 104 -9.47 3.60 2.17
C GLY A 104 -9.88 2.14 1.96
N VAL A 105 -8.91 1.23 1.85
CA VAL A 105 -9.17 -0.21 1.66
C VAL A 105 -9.72 -0.85 2.93
N ALA A 106 -10.46 -1.95 2.76
CA ALA A 106 -10.88 -2.79 3.86
C ALA A 106 -9.66 -3.40 4.56
N THR A 107 -9.80 -3.70 5.85
CA THR A 107 -8.74 -4.36 6.63
C THR A 107 -9.32 -5.48 7.47
N THR A 108 -8.56 -6.56 7.64
CA THR A 108 -8.97 -7.72 8.43
C THR A 108 -7.82 -8.24 9.28
N GLU A 109 -8.16 -8.92 10.36
CA GLU A 109 -7.23 -9.73 11.15
C GLU A 109 -7.35 -11.23 10.79
N ALA A 110 -8.34 -11.62 9.97
CA ALA A 110 -8.52 -12.98 9.52
C ALA A 110 -7.70 -13.25 8.25
N THR A 111 -6.75 -14.19 8.31
CA THR A 111 -5.88 -14.53 7.16
C THR A 111 -6.67 -14.91 5.92
N GLY A 112 -7.77 -15.67 6.06
CA GLY A 112 -8.57 -16.14 4.93
C GLY A 112 -9.40 -15.07 4.21
N GLU A 113 -9.55 -13.89 4.81
CA GLU A 113 -10.31 -12.77 4.24
C GLU A 113 -9.42 -11.75 3.53
N ALA A 114 -8.10 -11.83 3.72
CA ALA A 114 -7.16 -10.87 3.15
C ALA A 114 -6.88 -11.20 1.68
N SER A 115 -6.87 -10.19 0.80
CA SER A 115 -6.31 -10.32 -0.55
C SER A 115 -4.80 -10.04 -0.54
N ILE A 116 -4.36 -9.11 0.33
CA ILE A 116 -2.95 -8.80 0.55
C ILE A 116 -2.62 -8.92 2.03
N ILE A 117 -1.53 -9.63 2.35
CA ILE A 117 -1.00 -9.78 3.69
C ILE A 117 0.41 -9.19 3.70
N GLN A 118 0.60 -8.08 4.42
CA GLN A 118 1.94 -7.55 4.68
C GLN A 118 2.45 -8.09 6.01
N THR A 119 3.63 -8.71 6.00
CA THR A 119 4.18 -9.39 7.17
C THR A 119 5.63 -9.01 7.46
N ARG A 120 5.98 -9.02 8.74
CA ARG A 120 7.36 -9.00 9.22
C ARG A 120 7.66 -10.23 10.07
N HIS A 121 8.70 -10.97 9.65
CA HIS A 121 9.29 -12.14 10.31
C HIS A 121 8.41 -13.41 10.46
N ARG A 122 7.15 -13.42 10.03
CA ARG A 122 6.28 -14.61 10.14
C ARG A 122 5.48 -14.87 8.88
N ILE A 123 5.10 -16.13 8.71
CA ILE A 123 4.04 -16.56 7.80
C ILE A 123 2.82 -16.85 8.66
N PRO A 124 1.59 -16.53 8.22
CA PRO A 124 0.39 -16.99 8.92
C PRO A 124 0.36 -18.51 9.06
N GLU A 125 -0.11 -19.02 10.20
CA GLU A 125 -0.32 -20.46 10.41
C GLU A 125 -1.50 -20.99 9.57
N THR A 126 -2.52 -20.15 9.36
CA THR A 126 -3.61 -20.45 8.43
C THR A 126 -3.04 -20.57 7.02
N PRO A 127 -3.26 -21.70 6.31
CA PRO A 127 -2.79 -21.87 4.95
C PRO A 127 -3.29 -20.76 4.02
N LEU A 128 -2.42 -20.30 3.13
CA LEU A 128 -2.78 -19.32 2.11
C LEU A 128 -3.59 -19.97 0.98
N SER A 129 -4.47 -19.20 0.37
CA SER A 129 -5.24 -19.58 -0.80
C SER A 129 -4.74 -18.90 -2.08
N GLU A 130 -5.15 -19.44 -3.21
CA GLU A 130 -4.90 -18.82 -4.51
C GLU A 130 -5.49 -17.40 -4.56
N GLY A 131 -4.77 -16.48 -5.21
CA GLY A 131 -5.15 -15.07 -5.30
C GLY A 131 -4.65 -14.19 -4.16
N GLN A 132 -4.19 -14.77 -3.04
CA GLN A 132 -3.58 -13.99 -1.95
C GLN A 132 -2.13 -13.60 -2.28
N ILE A 133 -1.76 -12.36 -1.95
CA ILE A 133 -0.39 -11.86 -2.08
C ILE A 133 0.20 -11.68 -0.68
N LEU A 134 1.30 -12.38 -0.40
CA LEU A 134 2.09 -12.20 0.83
C LEU A 134 3.30 -11.31 0.55
N VAL A 135 3.37 -10.15 1.21
CA VAL A 135 4.46 -9.17 1.11
C VAL A 135 5.33 -9.21 2.36
N TYR A 136 6.58 -9.63 2.23
CA TYR A 136 7.55 -9.65 3.33
C TYR A 136 8.27 -8.31 3.49
N GLN A 137 8.38 -7.85 4.72
CA GLN A 137 9.38 -6.86 5.13
C GLN A 137 10.71 -7.57 5.37
N VAL A 138 11.73 -7.16 4.61
CA VAL A 138 13.13 -7.66 4.65
C VAL A 138 14.08 -6.55 5.08
#